data_AF-A0AAV7LFJ1-F1
#
_entry.id   AF-A0AAV7LFJ1-F1
#
_cell.length_a   1.000
_cell.length_b   1.000
_cell.length_c   1.000
_cell.angle_alpha   90.00
_cell.angle_beta   90.00
_cell.angle_gamma   90.00
#
_symmetry.space_group_name_H-M   'P 1'
#
loop_
_entity.id
_entity.type
_entity.pdbx_description
1 polymer ?
#
loop_
_entity_poly.entity_id
_entity_poly.type
_entity_poly.pdbx_seq_one_letter_code
_entity_poly.pdbx_strand_id
1 'polypeptide(L)'
;MNVLSVRADIRSQHVAGSRIQLARGERQVGVRVLAMEEERGSASGKELQARALTPVKVDRLEVFLAGYDRPEDSELLVRGFRNSFRLGYQGPRVRRWAENLRSVHGKEELVQKKLRKEVREGRMAGPFSFWPLRNLIVSPIGVVPKKEKGQFRLIHHLSWSEGASVNDFIPEDFTKVSYASVDVAVHMVEQLGPGALMAKTDIKSAFWLLPVHPDDF
;
A
#
# COMPACT_ATOMS: atom_id res chain seq x y z
N MET A 1 -5.16 -1.80 0.52
CA MET A 1 -4.41 -2.07 1.78
C MET A 1 -3.25 -1.09 1.85
N ASN A 2 -3.33 -0.08 2.74
CA ASN A 2 -2.25 0.91 2.89
C ASN A 2 -1.20 0.32 3.84
N VAL A 3 0.01 0.10 3.34
CA VAL A 3 1.12 -0.43 4.13
C VAL A 3 2.32 0.49 3.95
N LEU A 4 2.90 0.89 5.07
CA LEU A 4 4.09 1.71 5.18
C LEU A 4 5.29 1.03 4.50
N SER A 5 5.69 1.55 3.34
CA SER A 5 6.95 1.16 2.69
C SER A 5 8.11 1.81 3.43
N VAL A 6 8.66 1.14 4.44
CA VAL A 6 9.88 1.59 5.12
C VAL A 6 11.10 1.26 4.27
N ARG A 7 11.88 2.31 3.97
CA ARG A 7 13.10 2.25 3.18
C ARG A 7 14.27 1.91 4.11
N ALA A 8 14.98 0.81 3.84
CA ALA A 8 16.39 0.70 4.20
C ALA A 8 17.21 1.55 3.21
N ASP A 9 18.07 2.42 3.72
CA ASP A 9 18.90 3.34 2.96
C ASP A 9 19.95 2.55 2.14
N ILE A 10 19.98 2.74 0.82
CA ILE A 10 21.07 2.26 -0.05
C ILE A 10 21.86 3.49 -0.44
N ARG A 11 22.90 3.81 0.34
CA ARG A 11 23.85 4.86 -0.01
C ARG A 11 24.93 4.31 -0.95
N SER A 12 25.07 4.96 -2.08
CA SER A 12 26.24 4.91 -2.96
C SER A 12 27.44 5.49 -2.22
N GLN A 13 28.52 4.72 -2.08
CA GLN A 13 29.76 5.19 -1.47
C GLN A 13 30.69 5.79 -2.53
N HIS A 14 31.03 7.07 -2.38
CA HIS A 14 32.25 7.62 -2.93
C HIS A 14 32.92 8.58 -1.93
N VAL A 15 34.24 8.38 -1.83
CA VAL A 15 35.31 9.25 -1.30
C VAL A 15 35.89 8.94 0.11
N ALA A 16 37.14 8.45 0.01
CA ALA A 16 38.36 8.69 0.78
C ALA A 16 38.50 8.24 2.25
N GLY A 17 39.38 7.26 2.41
CA GLY A 17 40.60 7.45 3.19
C GLY A 17 40.52 7.13 4.68
N SER A 18 40.74 5.87 5.04
CA SER A 18 41.73 5.48 6.06
C SER A 18 41.89 3.96 6.10
N ARG A 19 43.13 3.55 6.32
CA ARG A 19 43.76 2.26 6.05
C ARG A 19 43.61 1.37 7.29
N ILE A 20 42.92 0.23 7.19
CA ILE A 20 43.06 -0.88 8.14
C ILE A 20 43.20 -2.20 7.37
N GLN A 21 44.16 -3.00 7.82
CA GLN A 21 44.77 -4.14 7.16
C GLN A 21 43.81 -5.29 6.82
N LEU A 22 44.09 -5.91 5.68
CA LEU A 22 43.48 -7.12 5.16
C LEU A 22 43.87 -8.35 6.00
N ALA A 23 42.87 -9.09 6.49
CA ALA A 23 42.96 -10.53 6.71
C ALA A 23 41.90 -11.21 5.84
N ARG A 24 42.34 -12.16 5.00
CA ARG A 24 41.57 -12.81 3.94
C ARG A 24 40.64 -13.88 4.52
N GLY A 25 39.40 -13.93 4.04
CA GLY A 25 38.45 -15.01 4.31
C GLY A 25 37.02 -14.66 3.86
N GLU A 26 36.81 -14.67 2.54
CA GLU A 26 35.53 -14.89 1.83
C GLU A 26 34.31 -13.98 2.09
N ARG A 27 33.87 -13.32 1.00
CA ARG A 27 32.82 -12.30 0.94
C ARG A 27 31.41 -12.91 0.93
N GLN A 28 30.65 -12.73 2.00
CA GLN A 28 29.20 -12.56 1.92
C GLN A 28 28.87 -11.12 2.33
N VAL A 29 28.42 -10.32 1.36
CA VAL A 29 27.93 -8.96 1.59
C VAL A 29 26.52 -9.08 2.18
N GLY A 30 26.45 -9.44 3.47
CA GLY A 30 25.24 -9.32 4.27
C GLY A 30 25.07 -7.87 4.67
N VAL A 31 23.99 -7.23 4.24
CA VAL A 31 23.62 -5.89 4.70
C VAL A 31 23.18 -6.00 6.16
N ARG A 32 24.14 -5.89 7.09
CA ARG A 32 23.87 -5.63 8.50
C ARG A 32 23.27 -4.22 8.59
N VAL A 33 21.95 -4.14 8.69
CA VAL A 33 21.28 -2.93 9.18
C VAL A 33 21.72 -2.79 10.64
N LEU A 34 22.68 -1.87 10.86
CA LEU A 34 23.09 -1.43 12.18
C LEU A 34 21.85 -1.06 12.98
N ALA A 35 21.81 -1.51 14.24
CA ALA A 35 20.79 -1.18 15.23
C ALA A 35 20.37 0.29 15.11
N MET A 36 19.18 0.53 14.54
CA MET A 36 18.57 1.85 14.53
C MET A 36 17.99 2.06 15.94
N GLU A 37 18.49 3.07 16.64
CA GLU A 37 18.16 3.41 18.03
C GLU A 37 16.66 3.28 18.33
N GLU A 38 16.31 2.41 19.27
CA GLU A 38 14.93 1.97 19.56
C GLU A 38 14.07 2.99 20.32
N GLU A 39 14.59 4.15 20.72
CA GLU A 39 13.91 4.99 21.72
C GLU A 39 13.39 6.35 21.24
N ARG A 40 13.60 6.75 19.98
CA ARG A 40 13.06 8.03 19.48
C ARG A 40 11.74 7.84 18.74
N GLY A 41 10.65 7.80 19.52
CA GLY A 41 9.27 8.11 19.14
C GLY A 41 8.66 7.27 18.02
N SER A 42 7.97 6.17 18.35
CA SER A 42 7.05 5.53 17.40
C SER A 42 5.93 6.52 17.04
N ALA A 43 5.64 6.71 15.76
CA ALA A 43 4.46 7.45 15.37
C ALA A 43 3.21 6.70 15.84
N SER A 44 2.19 7.42 16.29
CA SER A 44 0.91 6.78 16.63
C SER A 44 0.11 6.47 15.37
N GLY A 45 -0.76 5.45 15.41
CA GLY A 45 -1.67 5.15 14.28
C GLY A 45 -2.52 6.36 13.86
N LYS A 46 -2.85 7.26 14.81
CA LYS A 46 -3.55 8.52 14.54
C LYS A 46 -2.70 9.51 13.73
N GLU A 47 -1.41 9.62 14.02
CA GLU A 47 -0.49 10.50 13.26
C GLU A 47 -0.29 10.01 11.83
N LEU A 48 -0.30 8.69 11.62
CA LEU A 48 -0.21 8.08 10.29
C LEU A 48 -1.52 8.25 9.51
N GLN A 49 -2.66 8.06 10.17
CA GLN A 49 -3.98 8.31 9.59
C GLN A 49 -4.15 9.78 9.19
N ALA A 50 -3.69 10.73 10.01
CA ALA A 50 -3.78 12.16 9.69
C ALA A 50 -3.05 12.53 8.38
N ARG A 51 -2.12 11.69 7.91
CA ARG A 51 -1.45 11.83 6.62
C ARG A 51 -2.21 11.18 5.47
N ALA A 52 -3.14 10.28 5.75
CA ALA A 52 -4.00 9.62 4.78
C ALA A 52 -5.20 10.51 4.44
N LEU A 53 -5.00 11.44 3.50
CA LEU A 53 -6.04 12.35 3.04
C LEU A 53 -6.92 11.68 1.98
N THR A 54 -8.24 11.84 2.10
CA THR A 54 -9.18 11.51 1.03
C THR A 54 -9.74 12.78 0.41
N PRO A 55 -9.81 12.89 -0.93
CA PRO A 55 -10.46 14.02 -1.59
C PRO A 55 -11.99 13.90 -1.59
N VAL A 56 -12.55 12.80 -1.08
CA VAL A 56 -13.99 12.54 -1.08
C VAL A 56 -14.70 13.47 -0.11
N LYS A 57 -15.66 14.24 -0.62
CA LYS A 57 -16.53 15.11 0.19
C LYS A 57 -17.70 14.30 0.71
N VAL A 58 -17.58 13.79 1.93
CA VAL A 58 -18.50 12.76 2.45
C VAL A 58 -19.95 13.25 2.52
N ASP A 59 -20.19 14.50 2.90
CA ASP A 59 -21.56 15.05 2.95
C ASP A 59 -22.21 15.14 1.57
N ARG A 60 -21.41 15.36 0.50
CA ARG A 60 -21.92 15.30 -0.87
C ARG A 60 -22.16 13.87 -1.32
N LEU A 61 -21.25 12.96 -0.96
CA LEU A 61 -21.39 11.53 -1.25
C LEU A 61 -22.68 10.98 -0.63
N GLU A 62 -22.95 11.29 0.64
CA GLU A 62 -24.16 10.86 1.35
C GLU A 62 -25.44 11.29 0.64
N VAL A 63 -25.49 12.54 0.12
CA VAL A 63 -26.60 13.00 -0.70
C VAL A 63 -26.74 12.22 -2.00
N PHE A 64 -25.63 11.91 -2.69
CA PHE A 64 -25.66 11.11 -3.92
C PHE A 64 -26.03 9.64 -3.69
N LEU A 65 -25.83 9.12 -2.49
CA LEU A 65 -26.22 7.77 -2.09
C LEU A 65 -27.68 7.68 -1.63
N ALA A 66 -28.42 8.80 -1.56
CA ALA A 66 -29.83 8.77 -1.21
C ALA A 66 -30.63 7.95 -2.25
N GLY A 67 -31.33 6.92 -1.78
CA GLY A 67 -32.08 6.01 -2.64
C GLY A 67 -31.26 4.93 -3.34
N TYR A 68 -30.01 4.71 -2.93
CA TYR A 68 -29.20 3.60 -3.43
C TYR A 68 -29.84 2.25 -3.05
N ASP A 69 -29.90 1.32 -4.01
CA ASP A 69 -30.62 0.03 -3.87
C ASP A 69 -30.08 -0.85 -2.73
N ARG A 70 -28.88 -0.56 -2.24
CA ARG A 70 -28.19 -1.29 -1.17
C ARG A 70 -27.84 -0.35 -0.01
N PRO A 71 -28.76 -0.13 0.95
CA PRO A 71 -28.53 0.81 2.04
C PRO A 71 -27.31 0.43 2.90
N GLU A 72 -27.03 -0.87 3.06
CA GLU A 72 -25.86 -1.36 3.80
C GLU A 72 -24.53 -0.93 3.16
N ASP A 73 -24.44 -0.94 1.83
CA ASP A 73 -23.24 -0.49 1.11
C ASP A 73 -23.06 1.03 1.25
N SER A 74 -24.18 1.78 1.21
CA SER A 74 -24.17 3.24 1.39
C SER A 74 -23.70 3.64 2.78
N GLU A 75 -24.24 2.97 3.81
CA GLU A 75 -23.82 3.18 5.20
C GLU A 75 -22.34 2.84 5.39
N LEU A 76 -21.88 1.72 4.83
CA LEU A 76 -20.48 1.31 4.88
C LEU A 76 -19.56 2.38 4.28
N LEU A 77 -19.91 2.92 3.11
CA LEU A 77 -19.12 3.97 2.45
C LEU A 77 -19.10 5.25 3.27
N VAL A 78 -20.26 5.76 3.69
CA VAL A 78 -20.34 7.00 4.47
C VAL A 78 -19.58 6.86 5.79
N ARG A 79 -19.81 5.78 6.53
CA ARG A 79 -19.12 5.50 7.79
C ARG A 79 -17.63 5.33 7.58
N GLY A 80 -17.23 4.61 6.53
CA GLY A 80 -15.84 4.36 6.21
C GLY A 80 -15.09 5.62 5.77
N PHE A 81 -15.71 6.56 5.04
CA PHE A 81 -15.06 7.82 4.72
C PHE A 81 -15.03 8.80 5.90
N ARG A 82 -16.01 8.77 6.81
CA ARG A 82 -15.99 9.58 8.05
C ARG A 82 -14.98 9.05 9.07
N ASN A 83 -14.91 7.73 9.24
CA ASN A 83 -14.18 7.09 10.34
C ASN A 83 -13.02 6.19 9.90
N SER A 84 -12.71 6.16 8.59
CA SER A 84 -11.75 5.24 7.97
C SER A 84 -12.19 3.78 7.92
N PHE A 85 -11.53 3.01 7.04
CA PHE A 85 -11.85 1.62 6.75
C PHE A 85 -10.93 0.68 7.51
N ARG A 86 -11.51 -0.39 8.09
CA ARG A 86 -10.76 -1.50 8.67
C ARG A 86 -10.27 -2.43 7.57
N LEU A 87 -9.05 -2.95 7.72
CA LEU A 87 -8.44 -3.89 6.76
C LEU A 87 -8.82 -5.35 7.03
N GLY A 88 -9.37 -5.65 8.21
CA GLY A 88 -9.78 -7.01 8.58
C GLY A 88 -8.61 -7.95 8.93
N TYR A 89 -7.40 -7.43 9.16
CA TYR A 89 -6.24 -8.23 9.56
C TYR A 89 -6.38 -8.72 11.01
N GLN A 90 -6.38 -10.04 11.19
CA GLN A 90 -6.54 -10.72 12.48
C GLN A 90 -5.26 -11.44 12.94
N GLY A 91 -4.15 -11.21 12.25
CA GLY A 91 -2.89 -11.90 12.52
C GLY A 91 -2.07 -11.24 13.62
N PRO A 92 -0.92 -11.84 13.96
CA PRO A 92 -0.01 -11.28 14.96
C PRO A 92 0.54 -9.91 14.55
N ARG A 93 0.33 -8.90 15.38
CA ARG A 93 0.90 -7.54 15.22
C ARG A 93 2.34 -7.51 15.74
N VAL A 94 3.19 -8.33 15.15
CA VAL A 94 4.60 -8.46 15.52
C VAL A 94 5.49 -7.89 14.44
N ARG A 95 6.60 -7.28 14.85
CA ARG A 95 7.62 -6.75 13.94
C ARG A 95 8.08 -7.85 12.99
N ARG A 96 8.13 -7.54 11.70
CA ARG A 96 8.65 -8.46 10.68
C ARG A 96 9.49 -7.73 9.63
N TRP A 97 10.49 -8.45 9.15
CA TRP A 97 11.39 -7.98 8.11
C TRP A 97 11.44 -8.95 6.95
N ALA A 98 11.52 -8.41 5.73
CA ALA A 98 11.66 -9.18 4.51
C ALA A 98 12.64 -8.46 3.56
N GLU A 99 13.43 -9.24 2.85
CA GLU A 99 14.25 -8.72 1.75
C GLU A 99 13.40 -8.49 0.50
N ASN A 100 13.85 -7.58 -0.36
CA ASN A 100 13.21 -7.34 -1.64
C ASN A 100 13.37 -8.54 -2.58
N LEU A 101 12.44 -8.67 -3.54
CA LEU A 101 12.53 -9.72 -4.54
C LEU A 101 13.70 -9.47 -5.49
N ARG A 102 14.30 -10.55 -5.99
CA ARG A 102 15.42 -10.52 -6.96
C ARG A 102 15.13 -9.66 -8.19
N SER A 103 13.85 -9.47 -8.54
CA SER A 103 13.44 -8.63 -9.66
C SER A 103 13.86 -7.16 -9.54
N VAL A 104 14.12 -6.69 -8.30
CA VAL A 104 14.59 -5.33 -8.00
C VAL A 104 16.08 -5.15 -8.29
N HIS A 105 16.87 -6.23 -8.30
CA HIS A 105 18.32 -6.15 -8.50
C HIS A 105 18.66 -5.44 -9.82
N GLY A 106 19.52 -4.42 -9.75
CA GLY A 106 19.92 -3.60 -10.91
C GLY A 106 18.85 -2.58 -11.35
N LYS A 107 17.77 -2.39 -10.59
CA LYS A 107 16.70 -1.42 -10.84
C LYS A 107 16.39 -0.55 -9.63
N GLU A 108 17.31 -0.49 -8.66
CA GLU A 108 17.13 0.16 -7.37
C GLU A 108 16.82 1.65 -7.53
N GLU A 109 17.55 2.36 -8.40
CA GLU A 109 17.32 3.79 -8.65
C GLU A 109 15.90 4.04 -9.20
N LEU A 110 15.44 3.17 -10.11
CA LEU A 110 14.11 3.27 -10.69
C LEU A 110 13.01 3.03 -9.65
N VAL A 111 13.21 2.03 -8.79
CA VAL A 111 12.31 1.75 -7.65
C VAL A 111 12.28 2.94 -6.72
N GLN A 112 13.43 3.51 -6.36
CA GLN A 112 13.51 4.70 -5.51
C GLN A 112 12.78 5.90 -6.12
N LYS A 113 12.96 6.16 -7.42
CA LYS A 113 12.26 7.23 -8.14
C LYS A 113 10.75 7.04 -8.07
N LYS A 114 10.27 5.80 -8.22
CA LYS A 114 8.85 5.48 -8.14
C LYS A 114 8.30 5.66 -6.72
N LEU A 115 8.97 5.13 -5.71
CA LEU A 115 8.57 5.31 -4.30
C LEU A 115 8.52 6.80 -3.91
N ARG A 116 9.52 7.60 -4.29
CA ARG A 116 9.52 9.06 -4.06
C ARG A 116 8.32 9.75 -4.73
N LYS A 117 7.90 9.27 -5.91
CA LYS A 117 6.70 9.77 -6.58
C LYS A 117 5.43 9.44 -5.80
N GLU A 118 5.28 8.19 -5.33
CA GLU A 118 4.14 7.77 -4.52
C GLU A 118 4.05 8.58 -3.21
N VAL A 119 5.18 8.85 -2.57
CA VAL A 119 5.28 9.72 -1.38
C VAL A 119 4.85 11.15 -1.71
N ARG A 120 5.39 11.75 -2.79
CA ARG A 120 5.05 13.13 -3.18
C ARG A 120 3.56 13.28 -3.50
N GLU A 121 2.96 12.24 -4.06
CA GLU A 121 1.53 12.22 -4.38
C GLU A 121 0.64 11.84 -3.16
N GLY A 122 1.22 11.80 -1.96
CA GLY A 122 0.48 11.59 -0.69
C GLY A 122 -0.04 10.16 -0.49
N ARG A 123 0.37 9.22 -1.34
CA ARG A 123 -0.12 7.84 -1.30
C ARG A 123 0.66 6.95 -0.35
N MET A 124 1.94 7.25 -0.17
CA MET A 124 2.79 6.56 0.79
C MET A 124 3.35 7.56 1.80
N ALA A 125 3.43 7.15 3.06
CA ALA A 125 4.13 7.91 4.07
C ALA A 125 5.61 7.47 4.11
N GLY A 126 6.49 8.43 4.40
CA GLY A 126 7.93 8.24 4.46
C GLY A 126 8.68 9.18 3.49
N PRO A 127 9.98 8.95 3.25
CA PRO A 127 10.83 8.06 4.03
C PRO A 127 10.84 8.48 5.50
N PHE A 128 10.91 7.51 6.41
CA PHE A 128 11.04 7.78 7.84
C PHE A 128 12.51 7.81 8.22
N SER A 129 12.90 8.75 9.07
CA SER A 129 14.26 8.85 9.60
C SER A 129 14.55 7.82 10.70
N PHE A 130 13.49 7.24 11.28
CA PHE A 130 13.52 6.21 12.31
C PHE A 130 12.40 5.20 12.06
N TRP A 131 12.39 4.12 12.84
CA TRP A 131 11.40 3.06 12.72
C TRP A 131 9.99 3.55 13.16
N PRO A 132 9.01 3.67 12.25
CA PRO A 132 7.80 4.44 12.54
C PRO A 132 6.80 3.75 13.47
N LEU A 133 6.82 2.41 13.57
CA LEU A 133 5.84 1.61 14.31
C LEU A 133 6.49 0.41 14.98
N ARG A 134 6.28 0.20 16.29
CA ARG A 134 6.87 -0.94 17.01
C ARG A 134 6.58 -2.30 16.36
N ASN A 135 5.37 -2.48 15.86
CA ASN A 135 4.82 -3.67 15.21
C ASN A 135 4.92 -3.66 13.68
N LEU A 136 5.75 -2.79 13.08
CA LEU A 136 5.83 -2.68 11.63
C LEU A 136 6.17 -4.02 10.96
N ILE A 137 5.34 -4.38 9.97
CA ILE A 137 5.55 -5.50 9.07
C ILE A 137 6.12 -4.96 7.76
N VAL A 138 7.32 -5.41 7.40
CA VAL A 138 7.96 -5.09 6.11
C VAL A 138 7.83 -6.31 5.20
N SER A 139 7.10 -6.14 4.09
CA SER A 139 6.96 -7.18 3.05
C SER A 139 7.87 -6.89 1.85
N PRO A 140 8.26 -7.92 1.07
CA PRO A 140 9.12 -7.73 -0.10
C PRO A 140 8.53 -6.77 -1.12
N ILE A 141 9.38 -5.92 -1.70
CA ILE A 141 9.06 -5.17 -2.91
C ILE A 141 9.62 -5.91 -4.13
N GLY A 142 8.82 -5.99 -5.18
CA GLY A 142 9.21 -6.48 -6.49
C GLY A 142 8.92 -5.49 -7.61
N VAL A 143 9.44 -5.77 -8.79
CA VAL A 143 9.09 -5.05 -10.02
C VAL A 143 8.71 -6.00 -11.14
N VAL A 144 7.67 -5.63 -11.90
CA VAL A 144 7.23 -6.35 -13.10
C VAL A 144 7.20 -5.40 -14.29
N PRO A 145 7.79 -5.75 -15.44
CA PRO A 145 7.75 -4.91 -16.63
C PRO A 145 6.32 -4.63 -17.10
N LYS A 146 6.07 -3.43 -17.62
CA LYS A 146 4.87 -3.16 -18.43
C LYS A 146 5.16 -3.43 -19.90
N LYS A 147 4.10 -3.38 -20.73
CA LYS A 147 4.22 -3.45 -22.20
C LYS A 147 5.08 -2.30 -22.74
N GLU A 148 5.00 -1.11 -22.14
CA GLU A 148 5.84 0.01 -22.52
C GLU A 148 7.28 -0.18 -22.03
N LYS A 149 8.24 -0.08 -22.95
CA LYS A 149 9.67 -0.25 -22.66
C LYS A 149 10.13 0.73 -21.57
N GLY A 150 10.80 0.20 -20.55
CA GLY A 150 11.33 1.00 -19.44
C GLY A 150 10.32 1.35 -18.34
N GLN A 151 9.05 0.97 -18.48
CA GLN A 151 8.06 1.11 -17.41
C GLN A 151 7.88 -0.20 -16.63
N PHE A 152 7.66 -0.06 -15.32
CA PHE A 152 7.45 -1.19 -14.43
C PHE A 152 6.30 -0.93 -13.46
N ARG A 153 5.62 -2.00 -13.04
CA ARG A 153 4.73 -2.03 -11.89
C ARG A 153 5.54 -2.35 -10.65
N LEU A 154 5.28 -1.61 -9.59
CA LEU A 154 5.83 -1.93 -8.27
C LEU A 154 4.88 -2.96 -7.68
N ILE A 155 5.41 -4.04 -7.14
CA ILE A 155 4.63 -5.06 -6.46
C ILE A 155 4.99 -5.02 -4.99
N HIS A 156 3.97 -4.94 -4.14
CA HIS A 156 4.11 -5.15 -2.71
C HIS A 156 3.66 -6.59 -2.41
N HIS A 157 4.59 -7.46 -2.03
CA HIS A 157 4.31 -8.89 -1.91
C HIS A 157 3.67 -9.21 -0.55
N LEU A 158 2.39 -8.85 -0.39
CA LEU A 158 1.63 -9.07 0.84
C LEU A 158 1.26 -10.54 1.11
N SER A 159 1.41 -11.40 0.11
CA SER A 159 1.28 -12.87 0.23
C SER A 159 2.57 -13.57 0.66
N TRP A 160 3.62 -12.83 1.03
CA TRP A 160 4.84 -13.42 1.61
C TRP A 160 4.81 -13.34 3.14
N SER A 161 5.22 -14.38 3.87
CA SER A 161 5.52 -15.76 3.46
C SER A 161 4.25 -16.62 3.52
N GLU A 162 4.14 -17.67 2.72
CA GLU A 162 3.00 -18.59 2.76
C GLU A 162 2.76 -19.15 4.17
N GLY A 163 1.49 -19.18 4.61
CA GLY A 163 1.05 -19.59 5.94
C GLY A 163 1.27 -18.55 7.04
N ALA A 164 1.87 -17.41 6.72
CA ALA A 164 2.10 -16.32 7.65
C ALA A 164 1.98 -14.94 7.00
N SER A 165 1.46 -14.83 5.79
CA SER A 165 1.45 -13.58 5.05
C SER A 165 0.48 -12.57 5.64
N VAL A 166 0.57 -11.30 5.22
CA VAL A 166 -0.44 -10.31 5.63
C VAL A 166 -1.83 -10.74 5.16
N ASN A 167 -1.91 -11.30 3.95
CA ASN A 167 -3.17 -11.75 3.36
C ASN A 167 -3.71 -13.03 4.02
N ASP A 168 -2.84 -13.91 4.53
CA ASP A 168 -3.25 -15.19 5.15
C ASP A 168 -4.06 -14.98 6.43
N PHE A 169 -3.91 -13.82 7.06
CA PHE A 169 -4.62 -13.45 8.27
C PHE A 169 -5.78 -12.47 8.03
N ILE A 170 -6.25 -12.32 6.78
CA ILE A 170 -7.50 -11.62 6.47
C ILE A 170 -8.54 -12.69 6.12
N PRO A 171 -9.64 -12.81 6.90
CA PRO A 171 -10.65 -13.82 6.63
C PRO A 171 -11.27 -13.69 5.24
N GLU A 172 -11.72 -14.82 4.68
CA GLU A 172 -12.30 -14.87 3.34
C GLU A 172 -13.52 -13.95 3.16
N ASP A 173 -14.31 -13.77 4.22
CA ASP A 173 -15.47 -12.85 4.22
C ASP A 173 -15.08 -11.40 3.87
N PHE A 174 -13.84 -10.99 4.16
CA PHE A 174 -13.32 -9.66 3.82
C PHE A 174 -12.63 -9.61 2.45
N THR A 175 -12.30 -10.75 1.86
CA THR A 175 -11.54 -10.82 0.59
C THR A 175 -12.38 -11.28 -0.59
N LYS A 176 -13.59 -11.80 -0.35
CA LYS A 176 -14.55 -12.15 -1.39
C LYS A 176 -15.08 -10.90 -2.09
N VAL A 177 -14.86 -10.82 -3.40
CA VAL A 177 -15.38 -9.73 -4.25
C VAL A 177 -16.29 -10.33 -5.32
N SER A 178 -17.48 -9.76 -5.47
CA SER A 178 -18.35 -10.03 -6.61
C SER A 178 -18.28 -8.85 -7.57
N TYR A 179 -18.01 -9.12 -8.84
CA TYR A 179 -17.98 -8.10 -9.88
C TYR A 179 -19.25 -8.21 -10.73
N ALA A 180 -19.87 -7.06 -11.04
CA ALA A 180 -20.91 -7.02 -12.06
C ALA A 180 -20.31 -7.41 -13.42
N SER A 181 -21.01 -8.25 -14.17
CA SER A 181 -20.60 -8.63 -15.52
C SER A 181 -20.96 -7.54 -16.54
N VAL A 182 -20.37 -7.62 -17.73
CA VAL A 182 -20.78 -6.78 -18.86
C VAL A 182 -22.23 -7.06 -19.23
N ASP A 183 -22.70 -8.30 -19.15
CA ASP A 183 -24.08 -8.67 -19.46
C ASP A 183 -25.08 -7.98 -18.54
N VAL A 184 -24.76 -7.85 -17.25
CA VAL A 184 -25.58 -7.08 -16.30
C VAL A 184 -25.70 -5.63 -16.76
N ALA A 185 -24.60 -5.01 -17.17
CA ALA A 185 -24.61 -3.63 -17.66
C ALA A 185 -25.39 -3.50 -18.99
N VAL A 186 -25.27 -4.46 -19.91
CA VAL A 186 -26.04 -4.50 -21.16
C VAL A 186 -27.53 -4.62 -20.86
N HIS A 187 -27.91 -5.53 -19.97
CA HIS A 187 -29.30 -5.73 -19.59
C HIS A 187 -29.92 -4.47 -18.97
N MET A 188 -29.17 -3.73 -18.15
CA MET A 188 -29.62 -2.44 -17.60
C MET A 188 -29.95 -1.44 -18.73
N VAL A 189 -29.13 -1.38 -19.79
CA VAL A 189 -29.37 -0.48 -20.92
C VAL A 189 -30.58 -0.93 -21.74
N GLU A 190 -30.72 -2.23 -21.99
CA GLU A 190 -31.86 -2.79 -22.71
C GLU A 190 -33.18 -2.49 -22.01
N GLN A 191 -33.21 -2.60 -20.67
CA GLN A 191 -34.40 -2.29 -19.86
C GLN A 191 -34.79 -0.80 -19.90
N LEU A 192 -33.83 0.11 -20.01
CA LEU A 192 -34.10 1.54 -20.16
C LEU A 192 -34.66 1.89 -21.55
N GLY A 193 -34.37 1.07 -22.56
CA GLY A 193 -34.94 1.16 -23.90
C GLY A 193 -34.32 2.22 -24.82
N PRO A 194 -34.91 2.45 -26.00
CA PRO A 194 -34.41 3.40 -26.98
C PRO A 194 -34.33 4.83 -26.42
N GLY A 195 -33.19 5.50 -26.64
CA GLY A 195 -32.94 6.85 -26.13
C GLY A 195 -32.24 6.90 -24.76
N ALA A 196 -31.89 5.74 -24.18
CA ALA A 196 -31.10 5.67 -22.95
C ALA A 196 -29.76 6.43 -23.09
N LEU A 197 -29.44 7.24 -22.07
CA LEU A 197 -28.18 7.98 -21.98
C LEU A 197 -27.23 7.24 -21.04
N MET A 198 -25.96 7.11 -21.43
CA MET A 198 -24.92 6.46 -20.63
C MET A 198 -23.75 7.41 -20.37
N ALA A 199 -23.25 7.40 -19.14
CA ALA A 199 -21.99 8.02 -18.77
C ALA A 199 -21.06 6.99 -18.13
N LYS A 200 -19.77 7.05 -18.47
CA LYS A 200 -18.72 6.22 -17.87
C LYS A 200 -17.66 7.11 -17.24
N THR A 201 -17.34 6.84 -15.98
CA THR A 201 -16.22 7.47 -15.28
C THR A 201 -15.28 6.40 -14.75
N ASP A 202 -13.97 6.62 -14.89
CA ASP A 202 -12.93 5.79 -14.29
C ASP A 202 -12.31 6.51 -13.08
N ILE A 203 -12.26 5.83 -11.94
CA ILE A 203 -11.69 6.41 -10.72
C ILE A 203 -10.18 6.12 -10.70
N LYS A 204 -9.40 7.17 -10.99
CA LYS A 204 -7.94 7.10 -10.91
C LYS A 204 -7.50 6.81 -9.47
N SER A 205 -6.62 5.83 -9.30
CA SER A 205 -5.97 5.53 -8.01
C SER A 205 -6.96 5.20 -6.88
N ALA A 206 -8.09 4.55 -7.19
CA ALA A 206 -9.22 4.34 -6.27
C ALA A 206 -8.84 3.81 -4.88
N PHE A 207 -7.92 2.83 -4.78
CA PHE A 207 -7.53 2.26 -3.49
C PHE A 207 -6.90 3.26 -2.51
N TRP A 208 -6.29 4.32 -3.03
CA TRP A 208 -5.65 5.35 -2.22
C TRP A 208 -6.63 6.41 -1.71
N LEU A 209 -7.87 6.40 -2.23
CA LEU A 209 -8.93 7.27 -1.73
C LEU A 209 -9.50 6.76 -0.41
N LEU A 210 -9.26 5.49 -0.06
CA LEU A 210 -9.79 4.82 1.12
C LEU A 210 -8.82 5.00 2.30
N PRO A 211 -9.13 5.85 3.28
CA PRO A 211 -8.29 6.01 4.46
C PRO A 211 -8.35 4.75 5.33
N VAL A 212 -7.20 4.36 5.89
CA VAL A 212 -7.10 3.18 6.77
C VAL A 212 -7.29 3.60 8.23
N HIS A 213 -8.03 2.79 8.97
CA HIS A 213 -8.30 3.03 10.38
C HIS A 213 -7.02 2.96 11.24
N PRO A 214 -6.85 3.81 12.28
CA PRO A 214 -5.65 3.88 13.13
C PRO A 214 -5.22 2.54 13.74
N ASP A 215 -6.19 1.74 14.18
CA ASP A 215 -5.94 0.42 14.78
C ASP A 215 -5.33 -0.60 13.83
N ASP A 216 -5.32 -0.32 12.52
CA ASP A 216 -4.74 -1.21 11.53
C ASP A 216 -3.32 -0.84 11.11
N PHE A 217 -2.70 0.16 11.76
CA PHE A 217 -1.27 0.48 11.65
C PHE A 217 -0.41 -0.39 12.60
#